data_AF-A0AAU8IZE1-F1
#
_entry.id   AF-A0AAU8IZE1-F1
#
_cell.length_a   1.000
_cell.length_b   1.000
_cell.length_c   1.000
_cell.angle_alpha   90.00
_cell.angle_beta   90.00
_cell.angle_gamma   90.00
#
_symmetry.space_group_name_H-M   'P 1'
#
loop_
_entity.id
_entity.type
_entity.pdbx_description
1 polymer ?
#
loop_
_entity_poly.entity_id
_entity_poly.type
_entity_poly.pdbx_seq_one_letter_code
_entity_poly.pdbx_strand_id
1 'polypeptide(L)'
;MSNGPGNRDRLDALGERDYPIEDKNLTEEQNEHLTASLRKVRDMPNAPAPLQDLARQLLSGRMDLKDVLDSPAGHRALGEGLAPLREQWKNMSPQERQKVREYDPDEDPRDGGAGRDSRIR
;
A
#
# COMPACT_ATOMS: atom_id res chain seq x y z
N MET A 1 4.80 -22.79 -44.43
CA MET A 1 6.02 -22.40 -43.69
C MET A 1 6.04 -20.87 -43.69
N SER A 2 5.37 -20.24 -42.72
CA SER A 2 5.95 -19.59 -41.53
C SER A 2 7.03 -18.55 -41.83
N ASN A 3 6.70 -17.27 -41.62
CA ASN A 3 7.29 -16.47 -40.53
C ASN A 3 6.68 -15.06 -40.56
N GLY A 4 5.74 -14.80 -39.64
CA GLY A 4 5.35 -13.44 -39.30
C GLY A 4 6.43 -12.79 -38.42
N PRO A 5 6.75 -11.50 -38.61
CA PRO A 5 7.73 -10.84 -37.77
C PRO A 5 7.26 -10.83 -36.32
N GLY A 6 8.12 -11.36 -35.46
CA GLY A 6 7.88 -11.58 -34.05
C GLY A 6 7.55 -10.29 -33.32
N ASN A 7 6.47 -10.39 -32.56
CA ASN A 7 5.93 -9.43 -31.60
C ASN A 7 6.93 -9.19 -30.46
N ARG A 8 8.02 -8.47 -30.75
CA ARG A 8 9.09 -8.11 -29.81
C ARG A 8 8.82 -6.77 -29.09
N ASP A 9 7.71 -6.10 -29.38
CA ASP A 9 7.35 -4.78 -28.82
C ASP A 9 6.60 -4.81 -27.47
N ARG A 10 6.58 -5.94 -26.75
CA ARG A 10 5.86 -6.04 -25.45
C ARG A 10 6.74 -5.97 -24.21
N LEU A 11 8.03 -5.71 -24.35
CA LEU A 11 8.95 -5.61 -23.21
C LEU A 11 9.34 -4.18 -22.83
N ASP A 12 9.00 -3.17 -23.65
CA ASP A 12 9.27 -1.75 -23.39
C ASP A 12 8.08 -0.98 -22.76
N ALA A 13 7.00 -1.66 -22.39
CA ALA A 13 5.75 -1.01 -21.94
C ALA A 13 5.83 -0.34 -20.55
N LEU A 14 6.97 -0.45 -19.85
CA LEU A 14 7.25 0.26 -18.61
C LEU A 14 8.59 1.00 -18.70
N GLY A 15 8.87 1.63 -19.86
CA GLY A 15 9.99 2.57 -19.99
C GLY A 15 10.03 3.53 -18.81
N GLU A 16 11.24 3.91 -18.41
CA GLU A 16 11.56 4.85 -17.33
C GLU A 16 10.57 6.02 -17.30
N ARG A 17 9.47 5.84 -16.56
CA ARG A 17 8.48 6.88 -16.39
C ARG A 17 9.09 7.81 -15.36
N ASP A 18 9.73 8.86 -15.86
CA ASP A 18 10.05 10.03 -15.07
C ASP A 18 8.72 10.60 -14.60
N TYR A 19 8.30 10.21 -13.39
CA TYR A 19 7.10 10.73 -12.76
C TYR A 19 7.50 12.02 -12.07
N PRO A 20 7.22 13.21 -12.65
CA PRO A 20 7.56 14.45 -12.00
C PRO A 20 6.88 14.50 -10.63
N ILE A 21 7.69 14.56 -9.56
CA ILE A 21 7.17 14.79 -8.21
C ILE A 21 6.69 16.24 -8.20
N GLU A 22 5.37 16.42 -8.26
CA GLU A 22 4.77 17.74 -8.12
C GLU A 22 4.77 18.13 -6.63
N ASP A 23 5.27 19.32 -6.32
CA ASP A 23 5.25 19.91 -4.97
C ASP A 23 3.84 20.42 -4.61
N LYS A 24 2.84 19.54 -4.72
CA LYS A 24 1.44 19.81 -4.44
C LYS A 24 1.01 19.00 -3.22
N ASN A 25 0.22 19.63 -2.36
CA ASN A 25 -0.46 18.90 -1.30
C ASN A 25 -1.41 17.86 -1.89
N LEU A 26 -1.49 16.70 -1.24
CA LEU A 26 -2.50 15.70 -1.55
C LEU A 26 -3.90 16.30 -1.37
N THR A 27 -4.81 15.96 -2.27
CA THR A 27 -6.23 16.27 -2.07
C THR A 27 -6.78 15.55 -0.83
N GLU A 28 -7.94 15.97 -0.33
CA GLU A 28 -8.59 15.31 0.80
C GLU A 28 -8.84 13.82 0.54
N GLU A 29 -9.39 13.49 -0.64
CA GLU A 29 -9.59 12.10 -1.08
C GLU A 29 -8.28 11.30 -1.14
N GLN A 30 -7.18 11.91 -1.61
CA GLN A 30 -5.88 11.25 -1.65
C GLN A 30 -5.31 11.00 -0.24
N ASN A 31 -5.52 11.94 0.69
CA ASN A 31 -5.12 11.78 2.08
C ASN A 31 -5.94 10.69 2.79
N GLU A 32 -7.25 10.62 2.55
CA GLU A 32 -8.11 9.56 3.07
C GLU A 32 -7.66 8.19 2.54
N HIS A 33 -7.42 8.08 1.24
CA HIS A 33 -6.95 6.84 0.62
C HIS A 33 -5.56 6.43 1.14
N LEU A 34 -4.63 7.38 1.31
CA LEU A 34 -3.32 7.14 1.91
C LEU A 34 -3.49 6.62 3.35
N THR A 35 -4.31 7.28 4.15
CA THR A 35 -4.57 6.88 5.54
C THR A 35 -5.15 5.48 5.63
N ALA A 36 -6.14 5.14 4.81
CA ALA A 36 -6.72 3.80 4.74
C ALA A 36 -5.68 2.75 4.33
N SER A 37 -4.84 3.07 3.34
CA SER A 37 -3.76 2.19 2.88
C SER A 37 -2.73 1.93 3.98
N LEU A 38 -2.34 2.96 4.74
CA LEU A 38 -1.40 2.83 5.84
C LEU A 38 -1.99 2.00 7.00
N ARG A 39 -3.28 2.13 7.30
CA ARG A 39 -3.97 1.26 8.27
C ARG A 39 -3.94 -0.21 7.83
N LYS A 40 -4.24 -0.47 6.55
CA LYS A 40 -4.14 -1.82 5.96
C LYS A 40 -2.74 -2.41 6.14
N VAL A 41 -1.70 -1.64 5.83
CA VAL A 41 -0.30 -2.10 5.96
C VAL A 41 0.09 -2.34 7.41
N ARG A 42 -0.34 -1.48 8.34
CA ARG A 42 -0.08 -1.62 9.78
C ARG A 42 -0.60 -2.96 10.33
N ASP A 43 -1.81 -3.34 9.92
CA ASP A 43 -2.52 -4.51 10.45
C ASP A 43 -2.33 -5.77 9.58
N MET A 44 -1.60 -5.66 8.47
CA MET A 44 -1.36 -6.77 7.56
C MET A 44 -0.42 -7.80 8.20
N PRO A 45 -0.86 -9.05 8.43
CA PRO A 45 -0.05 -10.05 9.14
C PRO A 45 1.19 -10.51 8.34
N ASN A 46 1.17 -10.36 7.02
CA ASN A 46 2.26 -10.73 6.12
C ASN A 46 3.14 -9.53 5.70
N ALA A 47 2.87 -8.32 6.21
CA ALA A 47 3.75 -7.18 6.02
C ALA A 47 4.98 -7.29 6.95
N PRO A 48 6.20 -6.98 6.47
CA PRO A 48 7.39 -6.98 7.32
C PRO A 48 7.28 -5.95 8.45
N ALA A 49 7.83 -6.27 9.63
CA ALA A 49 7.80 -5.40 10.80
C ALA A 49 8.30 -3.95 10.52
N PRO A 50 9.40 -3.73 9.77
CA PRO A 50 9.84 -2.38 9.43
C PRO A 50 8.80 -1.57 8.64
N LEU A 51 8.02 -2.23 7.78
CA LEU A 51 6.98 -1.60 6.99
C LEU A 51 5.75 -1.27 7.83
N GLN A 52 5.37 -2.15 8.76
CA GLN A 52 4.31 -1.88 9.73
C GLN A 52 4.70 -0.72 10.66
N ASP A 53 5.96 -0.66 11.11
CA ASP A 53 6.47 0.44 11.96
C ASP A 53 6.51 1.77 11.22
N LEU A 54 6.86 1.76 9.93
CA LEU A 54 6.79 2.94 9.08
C LEU A 54 5.33 3.43 8.95
N ALA A 55 4.39 2.52 8.72
CA ALA A 55 2.97 2.85 8.66
C ALA A 55 2.46 3.43 9.99
N ARG A 56 2.88 2.89 11.14
CA ARG A 56 2.55 3.45 12.47
C ARG A 56 3.08 4.86 12.64
N GLN A 57 4.32 5.12 12.24
CA GLN A 57 4.94 6.44 12.35
C GLN A 57 4.23 7.49 11.50
N LEU A 58 3.93 7.15 10.24
CA LEU A 58 3.17 7.99 9.31
C LEU A 58 1.76 8.28 9.85
N LEU A 59 1.02 7.27 10.31
CA LEU A 59 -0.32 7.44 10.88
C LEU A 59 -0.33 8.28 12.17
N SER A 60 0.77 8.24 12.94
CA SER A 60 0.90 9.01 14.17
C SER A 60 1.30 10.47 13.96
N GLY A 61 1.64 10.87 12.72
CA GLY A 61 2.19 12.19 12.42
C GLY A 61 3.59 12.44 12.99
N ARG A 62 4.28 11.40 13.47
CA ARG A 62 5.68 11.51 13.95
C ARG A 62 6.68 11.60 12.80
N MET A 63 6.25 11.28 11.59
CA MET A 63 7.05 11.25 10.38
C MET A 63 6.16 11.66 9.22
N ASP A 64 6.64 12.58 8.39
CA ASP A 64 5.94 12.95 7.17
C ASP A 64 6.32 12.01 6.03
N LEU A 65 5.39 11.78 5.11
CA LEU A 65 5.66 10.98 3.90
C LEU A 65 6.83 11.55 3.09
N LYS A 66 6.94 12.88 3.00
CA LYS A 66 8.06 13.54 2.32
C LYS A 66 9.41 13.18 2.93
N ASP A 67 9.51 13.11 4.27
CA ASP A 67 10.78 12.82 4.94
C ASP A 67 11.21 11.35 4.74
N VAL A 68 10.23 10.45 4.63
CA VAL A 68 10.48 9.06 4.23
C VAL A 68 11.02 9.03 2.80
N LEU A 69 10.38 9.74 1.88
CA LEU A 69 10.75 9.77 0.48
C LEU A 69 12.07 10.51 0.23
N ASP A 70 12.45 11.50 1.03
CA ASP A 70 13.71 12.22 0.86
C ASP A 70 14.91 11.51 1.51
N SER A 71 14.67 10.52 2.37
CA SER A 71 15.73 9.83 3.10
C SER A 71 16.18 8.53 2.40
N PRO A 72 17.49 8.23 2.33
CA PRO A 72 17.98 6.94 1.83
C PRO A 72 17.52 5.75 2.70
N ALA A 73 17.20 6.01 3.96
CA ALA A 73 16.67 5.01 4.88
C ALA A 73 15.21 4.68 4.57
N GLY A 74 14.37 5.69 4.28
CA GLY A 74 12.97 5.50 3.90
C GLY A 74 12.83 4.82 2.55
N HIS A 75 13.67 5.18 1.56
CA HIS A 75 13.74 4.46 0.29
C HIS A 75 14.05 2.98 0.46
N ARG A 76 15.00 2.61 1.32
CA ARG A 76 15.31 1.21 1.62
C ARG A 76 14.17 0.54 2.38
N ALA A 77 13.59 1.18 3.37
CA ALA A 77 12.45 0.64 4.12
C ALA A 77 11.26 0.34 3.19
N LEU A 78 10.94 1.22 2.25
CA LEU A 78 9.91 1.00 1.25
C LEU A 78 10.34 -0.05 0.22
N GLY A 79 11.56 0.04 -0.31
CA GLY A 79 12.07 -0.86 -1.34
C GLY A 79 12.19 -2.31 -0.88
N GLU A 80 12.89 -2.52 0.24
CA GLU A 80 13.14 -3.82 0.86
C GLU A 80 11.90 -4.34 1.60
N GLY A 81 11.16 -3.46 2.29
CA GLY A 81 9.93 -3.84 2.99
C GLY A 81 8.79 -4.26 2.06
N LEU A 82 8.70 -3.67 0.86
CA LEU A 82 7.72 -4.07 -0.14
C LEU A 82 8.19 -5.25 -1.01
N ALA A 83 9.49 -5.57 -1.05
CA ALA A 83 10.01 -6.68 -1.87
C ALA A 83 9.30 -8.02 -1.60
N PRO A 84 9.19 -8.51 -0.34
CA PRO A 84 8.53 -9.79 -0.06
C PRO A 84 7.02 -9.72 -0.34
N LEU A 85 6.38 -8.56 -0.14
CA LEU A 85 4.97 -8.36 -0.49
C LEU A 85 4.74 -8.44 -2.00
N ARG A 86 5.66 -7.86 -2.80
CA ARG A 86 5.61 -7.97 -4.27
C ARG A 86 5.82 -9.40 -4.74
N GLU A 87 6.71 -10.16 -4.11
CA GLU A 87 6.93 -11.58 -4.42
C GLU A 87 5.71 -12.43 -4.06
N GLN A 88 5.14 -12.23 -2.88
CA GLN A 88 3.87 -12.88 -2.49
C GLN A 88 2.76 -12.55 -3.48
N TRP A 89 2.61 -11.27 -3.86
CA TRP A 89 1.62 -10.85 -4.84
C TRP A 89 1.82 -11.55 -6.19
N LYS A 90 3.06 -11.68 -6.67
CA LYS A 90 3.38 -12.40 -7.91
C LYS A 90 2.98 -13.87 -7.86
N ASN A 91 3.09 -14.52 -6.69
CA ASN A 91 2.76 -15.93 -6.50
C ASN A 91 1.27 -16.18 -6.17
N MET A 92 0.53 -15.16 -5.74
CA MET A 92 -0.92 -15.27 -5.48
C MET A 92 -1.72 -15.47 -6.77
N SER A 93 -2.76 -16.30 -6.69
CA SER A 93 -3.76 -16.44 -7.75
C SER A 93 -4.57 -15.15 -7.95
N PRO A 94 -5.20 -14.95 -9.12
CA PRO A 94 -6.06 -13.79 -9.35
C PRO A 94 -7.18 -13.63 -8.30
N GLN A 95 -7.75 -14.74 -7.81
CA GLN A 95 -8.79 -14.69 -6.78
C GLN A 95 -8.26 -14.25 -5.41
N GLU A 96 -7.06 -14.68 -5.04
CA GLU A 96 -6.41 -14.26 -3.79
C GLU A 96 -6.01 -12.78 -3.83
N ARG A 97 -5.52 -12.30 -4.97
CA ARG A 97 -5.24 -10.87 -5.16
C ARG A 97 -6.49 -10.00 -5.03
N GLN A 98 -7.64 -10.49 -5.52
CA GLN A 98 -8.90 -9.78 -5.38
C GLN A 98 -9.32 -9.68 -3.91
N LYS A 99 -9.20 -10.76 -3.14
CA LYS A 99 -9.47 -10.75 -1.69
C LYS A 99 -8.60 -9.74 -0.94
N VAL A 100 -7.33 -9.58 -1.30
CA VAL A 100 -6.47 -8.58 -0.67
C VAL A 100 -6.87 -7.14 -1.05
N ARG A 101 -7.38 -6.91 -2.27
CA ARG A 101 -7.91 -5.59 -2.69
C ARG A 101 -9.19 -5.24 -1.94
N GLU A 102 -10.06 -6.21 -1.77
CA GLU A 102 -11.35 -6.07 -1.08
C GLU A 102 -11.22 -6.09 0.44
N TYR A 103 -10.06 -6.47 0.99
CA TYR A 103 -9.84 -6.46 2.43
C TYR A 103 -9.94 -5.05 2.98
N ASP A 104 -10.94 -4.82 3.84
CA ASP A 104 -11.09 -3.62 4.64
C ASP A 104 -10.85 -3.98 6.13
N PRO A 105 -9.79 -3.45 6.76
CA PRO A 105 -9.48 -3.74 8.16
C PRO A 105 -10.52 -3.16 9.12
N ASP A 106 -11.27 -2.14 8.71
CA ASP A 106 -12.32 -1.52 9.52
C ASP A 106 -13.66 -2.30 9.43
N GLU A 107 -13.80 -3.25 8.49
CA GLU A 107 -14.96 -4.16 8.38
C GLU A 107 -14.77 -5.49 9.15
N ASP A 108 -13.61 -5.75 9.75
CA ASP A 108 -13.39 -6.99 10.52
C ASP A 108 -14.23 -6.96 11.82
N PRO A 109 -15.25 -7.83 11.97
CA PRO A 109 -16.22 -7.76 13.08
C PRO A 109 -15.63 -8.22 14.43
N ARG A 110 -14.30 -8.38 14.53
CA ARG A 110 -13.61 -8.79 15.76
C ARG A 110 -13.33 -7.64 16.73
N ASP A 111 -13.56 -6.38 16.35
CA ASP A 111 -13.63 -5.27 17.31
C ASP A 111 -15.09 -5.04 17.73
N GLY A 112 -15.56 -5.92 18.62
CA GLY A 112 -16.83 -5.78 19.32
C GLY A 112 -16.81 -4.59 20.26
N GLY A 113 -17.12 -3.40 19.72
CA GLY A 113 -17.48 -2.21 20.49
C GLY A 113 -18.86 -2.35 21.14
N ALA A 114 -18.99 -3.26 22.10
CA ALA A 114 -20.10 -3.25 23.04
C ALA A 114 -20.07 -1.94 23.85
N GLY A 115 -21.16 -1.18 23.80
CA GLY A 115 -21.51 -0.21 24.84
C GLY A 115 -21.41 1.26 24.45
N ARG A 116 -22.46 1.77 23.80
CA ARG A 116 -23.25 2.86 24.41
C ARG A 116 -24.63 2.98 23.75
N ASP A 117 -25.46 1.97 23.99
CA ASP A 117 -26.89 2.19 24.08
C ASP A 117 -27.16 2.78 25.48
N SER A 118 -27.37 4.08 25.53
CA SER A 118 -28.10 4.72 26.62
C SER A 118 -28.84 5.90 26.04
N ARG A 119 -29.87 5.55 25.25
CA ARG A 119 -31.04 6.40 25.06
C ARG A 119 -31.72 6.62 26.41
N ILE A 120 -32.02 7.89 26.67
CA ILE A 120 -33.30 8.34 27.21
C ILE A 120 -33.65 7.83 28.62
N ARG A 121 -33.42 8.67 29.62
CA ARG A 121 -34.49 9.16 30.49
C ARG A 121 -34.09 10.46 31.17
#